data_AF-A0A183IE85-F1
#
_entry.id   AF-A0A183IE85-F1
#
_cell.length_a   1.000
_cell.length_b   1.000
_cell.length_c   1.000
_cell.angle_alpha   90.00
_cell.angle_beta   90.00
_cell.angle_gamma   90.00
#
_symmetry.space_group_name_H-M   'P 1'
#
loop_
_entity.id
_entity.type
_entity.pdbx_description
1 polymer ?
#
loop_
_entity_poly.entity_id
_entity_poly.type
_entity_poly.pdbx_seq_one_letter_code
_entity_poly.pdbx_strand_id
1 'polypeptide(L)'
;MRNPNINPDHTWTHELWPQYTKNETYLILSATENGTGHGPRRRQCAFWEDYFPRLYTATANLSEMEIKWKLQMAKWEDEYITDWKHHFEQYKRLQNNYYTESRCNGDT
;
A
#
# COMPACT_ATOMS: atom_id res chain seq x y z
N MET A 1 10.25 45.34 -8.65
CA MET A 1 10.07 45.01 -7.21
C MET A 1 9.86 43.50 -7.06
N ARG A 2 10.92 42.70 -6.87
CA ARG A 2 10.84 41.25 -6.53
C ARG A 2 12.01 40.79 -5.64
N ASN A 3 12.68 41.72 -4.97
CA ASN A 3 13.72 41.38 -4.00
C ASN A 3 13.16 41.65 -2.59
N PRO A 4 12.88 40.62 -1.78
CA PRO A 4 12.34 40.81 -0.43
C PRO A 4 13.31 41.53 0.51
N ASN A 5 14.58 41.69 0.10
CA ASN A 5 15.61 42.35 0.90
C ASN A 5 15.66 43.87 0.71
N ILE A 6 14.84 44.44 -0.18
CA ILE A 6 14.83 45.89 -0.47
C ILE A 6 13.48 46.46 -0.05
N ASN A 7 13.51 47.38 0.89
CA ASN A 7 12.35 48.12 1.38
C ASN A 7 11.87 49.16 0.35
N PRO A 8 10.64 49.70 0.49
CA PRO A 8 10.13 50.74 -0.41
C PRO A 8 10.97 52.02 -0.44
N ASP A 9 11.70 52.31 0.64
CA ASP A 9 12.63 53.44 0.77
C ASP A 9 14.03 53.15 0.19
N HIS A 10 14.21 52.02 -0.49
CA HIS A 10 15.48 51.49 -1.04
C HIS A 10 16.53 51.11 0.02
N THR A 11 16.15 51.05 1.30
CA THR A 11 17.03 50.48 2.34
C THR A 11 16.99 48.95 2.31
N TRP A 12 18.00 48.32 2.90
CA TRP A 12 18.09 46.86 3.00
C TRP A 12 17.39 46.35 4.27
N THR A 13 16.82 45.16 4.21
CA THR A 13 16.34 44.46 5.40
C THR A 13 17.53 44.11 6.31
N HIS A 14 17.31 44.18 7.63
CA HIS A 14 18.34 43.82 8.61
C HIS A 14 18.74 42.35 8.51
N GLU A 15 17.78 41.46 8.23
CA GLU A 15 18.02 40.06 7.94
C GLU A 15 17.85 39.80 6.44
N LEU A 16 18.87 39.24 5.81
CA LEU A 16 18.87 38.95 4.39
C LEU A 16 18.19 37.61 4.12
N TRP A 17 17.12 37.64 3.33
CA TRP A 17 16.50 36.46 2.76
C TRP A 17 17.36 35.94 1.60
N PRO A 18 18.01 34.76 1.74
CA PRO A 18 18.82 34.20 0.69
C PRO A 18 17.96 33.72 -0.49
N GLN A 19 18.49 33.85 -1.71
CA GLN A 19 17.82 33.28 -2.87
C GLN A 19 17.79 31.75 -2.77
N TYR A 20 16.61 31.16 -2.98
CA TYR A 20 16.48 29.70 -3.05
C TYR A 20 17.14 29.18 -4.34
N THR A 21 18.24 28.45 -4.19
CA THR A 21 19.03 27.87 -5.30
C THR A 21 19.19 26.36 -5.06
N LYS A 22 20.13 25.70 -5.76
CA LYS A 22 20.47 24.29 -5.54
C LYS A 22 20.94 23.98 -4.10
N ASN A 23 21.39 24.99 -3.35
CA ASN A 23 21.74 24.84 -1.94
C ASN A 23 20.50 24.82 -1.01
N GLU A 24 19.33 25.13 -1.58
CA GLU A 24 18.02 25.02 -0.93
C GLU A 24 17.90 25.83 0.37
N THR A 25 18.63 26.93 0.47
CA THR A 25 18.61 27.77 1.68
C THR A 25 17.26 28.50 1.78
N TYR A 26 16.65 28.45 2.96
CA TYR A 26 15.40 29.15 3.26
C TYR A 26 15.56 30.01 4.53
N LEU A 27 14.72 31.04 4.66
CA LEU A 27 14.67 31.90 5.85
C LEU A 27 13.69 31.33 6.88
N ILE A 28 14.08 31.29 8.14
CA ILE A 28 13.19 30.90 9.24
C ILE A 28 12.41 32.15 9.67
N LEU A 29 11.10 32.12 9.47
CA LEU A 29 10.19 33.20 9.90
C LEU A 29 9.64 32.87 11.29
N SER A 30 10.35 33.27 12.35
CA SER A 30 9.94 33.07 13.74
C SER A 30 10.14 34.35 14.56
N ALA A 31 9.31 34.55 15.57
CA ALA A 31 9.42 35.70 16.48
C ALA A 31 10.56 35.54 17.50
N THR A 32 11.05 34.31 17.70
CA THR A 32 12.06 33.96 18.71
C THR A 32 13.35 33.42 18.12
N GLU A 33 13.32 32.99 16.87
CA GLU A 33 14.43 32.34 16.19
C GLU A 33 14.67 33.04 14.85
N ASN A 34 15.88 33.54 14.67
CA ASN A 34 16.32 34.13 13.40
C ASN A 34 17.33 33.20 12.75
N GLY A 35 17.45 33.29 11.43
CA GLY A 35 18.45 32.57 10.68
C GLY A 35 17.88 31.81 9.49
N THR A 36 18.75 30.98 8.91
CA THR A 36 18.45 30.27 7.68
C THR A 36 18.58 28.77 7.89
N GLY A 37 17.71 28.02 7.22
CA GLY A 37 17.77 26.57 7.16
C GLY A 37 18.05 26.09 5.74
N HIS A 38 18.12 24.78 5.58
CA HIS A 38 18.53 24.13 4.35
C HIS A 38 17.52 23.04 3.94
N GLY A 39 16.67 23.34 2.95
CA GLY A 39 15.68 22.44 2.35
C GLY A 39 14.72 21.86 3.38
N PRO A 40 13.64 22.57 3.73
CA PRO A 40 12.78 22.20 4.83
C PRO A 40 12.18 20.82 4.58
N ARG A 41 12.31 19.91 5.55
CA ARG A 41 11.76 18.54 5.49
C ARG A 41 12.14 17.77 4.22
N ARG A 42 13.35 17.99 3.69
CA ARG A 42 13.86 17.33 2.48
C ARG A 42 13.63 15.82 2.43
N ARG A 43 13.88 15.13 3.55
CA ARG A 43 13.70 13.67 3.65
C ARG A 43 12.23 13.28 3.47
N GLN A 44 11.31 14.06 4.04
CA GLN A 44 9.88 13.82 3.91
C GLN A 44 9.37 14.17 2.51
N CYS A 45 9.89 15.23 1.88
CA CYS A 45 9.56 15.53 0.49
C CYS A 45 10.04 14.42 -0.45
N ALA A 46 11.30 13.98 -0.32
CA ALA A 46 11.84 12.86 -1.11
C ALA A 46 11.08 11.55 -0.86
N PHE A 47 10.56 11.34 0.36
CA PHE A 47 9.68 10.22 0.62
C PHE A 47 8.43 10.27 -0.26
N TRP A 48 7.74 11.41 -0.31
CA TRP A 48 6.48 11.53 -1.05
C TRP A 48 6.68 11.61 -2.57
N GLU A 49 7.70 12.33 -3.04
CA GLU A 49 7.95 12.54 -4.47
C GLU A 49 8.64 11.33 -5.11
N ASP A 50 9.62 10.73 -4.42
CA ASP A 50 10.46 9.70 -5.05
C ASP A 50 10.14 8.29 -4.54
N TYR A 51 10.07 8.11 -3.22
CA TYR A 51 9.97 6.76 -2.63
C TYR A 51 8.55 6.19 -2.73
N PHE A 52 7.55 6.97 -2.35
CA PHE A 52 6.16 6.53 -2.27
C PHE A 52 5.61 6.03 -3.62
N PRO A 53 5.81 6.70 -4.77
CA PRO A 53 5.31 6.19 -6.05
C PRO A 53 5.91 4.83 -6.43
N ARG A 54 7.20 4.61 -6.12
CA ARG A 54 7.87 3.32 -6.34
C ARG A 54 7.32 2.24 -5.41
N LEU A 55 7.12 2.57 -4.14
CA LEU A 55 6.51 1.66 -3.16
C LEU A 55 5.09 1.25 -3.58
N TYR A 56 4.26 2.23 -3.95
CA TYR A 56 2.90 1.99 -4.42
C TYR A 56 2.89 1.08 -5.64
N THR A 57 3.74 1.34 -6.63
CA THR A 57 3.85 0.51 -7.83
C THR A 57 4.28 -0.92 -7.50
N ALA A 58 5.26 -1.09 -6.61
CA ALA A 58 5.74 -2.41 -6.19
C ALA A 58 4.69 -3.22 -5.43
N THR A 59 3.77 -2.55 -4.72
CA THR A 59 2.74 -3.19 -3.88
C THR A 59 1.37 -3.29 -4.56
N ALA A 60 1.13 -2.56 -5.66
CA ALA A 60 -0.14 -2.56 -6.38
C ALA A 60 -0.54 -3.97 -6.86
N ASN A 61 0.41 -4.74 -7.40
CA ASN A 61 0.15 -6.11 -7.85
C ASN A 61 -0.23 -7.04 -6.70
N LEU A 62 0.35 -6.87 -5.50
CA LEU A 62 -0.02 -7.65 -4.32
C LEU A 62 -1.48 -7.39 -3.95
N SER A 63 -1.90 -6.12 -3.94
CA SER A 63 -3.28 -5.74 -3.66
C SER A 63 -4.27 -6.37 -4.66
N GLU A 64 -3.96 -6.37 -5.95
CA GLU A 64 -4.83 -6.99 -6.97
C GLU A 64 -4.92 -8.51 -6.79
N MET A 65 -3.78 -9.17 -6.56
CA MET A 65 -3.72 -10.60 -6.33
C MET A 65 -4.46 -11.02 -5.05
N GLU A 66 -4.36 -10.22 -3.99
CA GLU A 66 -5.12 -10.43 -2.74
C GLU A 66 -6.63 -10.28 -2.96
N ILE A 67 -7.07 -9.24 -3.68
CA ILE A 67 -8.48 -9.05 -4.04
C ILE A 67 -8.98 -10.24 -4.87
N LYS A 68 -8.22 -10.64 -5.89
CA LYS A 68 -8.55 -11.77 -6.76
C LYS A 68 -8.62 -13.07 -5.97
N TRP A 69 -7.64 -13.34 -5.10
CA TRP A 69 -7.65 -14.53 -4.25
C TRP A 69 -8.88 -14.53 -3.33
N LYS A 70 -9.20 -13.41 -2.67
CA LYS A 70 -10.40 -13.30 -1.81
C LYS A 70 -11.69 -13.59 -2.59
N LEU A 71 -11.83 -13.00 -3.78
CA LEU A 71 -12.97 -13.25 -4.66
C LEU A 71 -13.07 -14.72 -5.08
N GLN A 72 -11.96 -15.32 -5.52
CA GLN A 72 -11.93 -16.72 -5.93
C GLN A 72 -12.21 -17.67 -4.76
N MET A 73 -11.68 -17.36 -3.58
CA MET A 73 -11.89 -18.15 -2.37
C MET A 73 -13.36 -18.11 -1.91
N ALA A 74 -13.97 -16.92 -1.91
CA ALA A 74 -15.40 -16.78 -1.63
C ALA A 74 -16.26 -17.56 -2.63
N LYS A 75 -15.94 -17.44 -3.94
CA LYS A 75 -16.63 -18.20 -4.97
C LYS A 75 -16.48 -19.71 -4.79
N TRP A 76 -15.30 -20.17 -4.42
CA TRP A 76 -15.06 -21.58 -4.12
C TRP A 76 -15.90 -22.06 -2.92
N GLU A 77 -15.98 -21.26 -1.86
CA GLU A 77 -16.73 -21.59 -0.65
C GLU A 77 -18.24 -21.64 -0.89
N ASP A 78 -18.77 -20.72 -1.68
CA ASP A 78 -20.22 -20.62 -1.89
C ASP A 78 -20.72 -21.54 -3.01
N GLU A 79 -20.01 -21.57 -4.15
CA GLU A 79 -20.50 -22.23 -5.36
C GLU A 79 -19.90 -23.63 -5.57
N TYR A 80 -18.58 -23.79 -5.38
CA TYR A 80 -17.89 -25.00 -5.83
C TYR A 80 -17.80 -26.09 -4.77
N ILE A 81 -17.53 -25.73 -3.52
CA ILE A 81 -17.28 -26.74 -2.47
C ILE A 81 -18.58 -27.43 -2.03
N THR A 82 -19.74 -26.80 -2.20
CA THR A 82 -21.04 -27.36 -1.81
C THR A 82 -21.40 -28.57 -2.68
N ASP A 83 -21.31 -28.44 -4.00
CA ASP A 83 -21.56 -29.54 -4.95
C ASP A 83 -20.52 -30.65 -4.81
N TRP A 84 -19.24 -30.28 -4.62
CA TRP A 84 -18.19 -31.26 -4.38
C TRP A 84 -18.47 -32.06 -3.09
N LYS A 85 -18.83 -31.40 -2.00
CA LYS A 85 -19.20 -32.05 -0.73
C LYS A 85 -20.38 -32.99 -0.95
N HIS A 86 -21.40 -32.57 -1.67
CA HIS A 86 -22.57 -33.40 -1.98
C HIS A 86 -22.18 -34.70 -2.69
N HIS A 87 -21.46 -34.60 -3.80
CA HIS A 87 -21.04 -35.78 -4.56
C HIS A 87 -20.05 -36.66 -3.79
N PHE A 88 -19.17 -36.06 -2.99
CA PHE A 88 -18.23 -36.79 -2.15
C PHE A 88 -18.96 -37.62 -1.08
N GLU A 89 -19.99 -37.07 -0.44
CA GLU A 89 -20.83 -37.81 0.51
C GLU A 89 -21.57 -38.99 -0.17
N GLN A 90 -22.09 -38.79 -1.39
CA GLN A 90 -22.72 -39.87 -2.16
C GLN A 90 -21.73 -41.00 -2.49
N TYR A 91 -20.52 -40.64 -2.96
CA TYR A 91 -19.47 -41.60 -3.25
C TYR A 91 -19.12 -42.45 -2.02
N LYS A 92 -18.95 -41.82 -0.85
CA LYS A 92 -18.67 -42.54 0.41
C LYS A 92 -19.75 -43.57 0.75
N ARG A 93 -21.03 -43.24 0.53
CA ARG A 93 -22.15 -44.17 0.76
C ARG A 93 -22.10 -45.38 -0.18
N LEU A 94 -21.86 -45.14 -1.46
CA LEU A 94 -21.76 -46.22 -2.45
C LEU A 94 -20.57 -47.15 -2.18
N GLN A 95 -19.41 -46.57 -1.85
CA GLN A 95 -18.24 -47.35 -1.42
C GLN A 95 -18.57 -48.22 -0.22
N ASN A 96 -19.18 -47.65 0.83
CA ASN A 96 -19.54 -48.41 2.02
C ASN A 96 -20.50 -49.55 1.71
N ASN A 97 -21.53 -49.30 0.91
CA ASN A 97 -22.49 -50.32 0.47
C ASN A 97 -21.78 -51.47 -0.26
N TYR A 98 -20.89 -51.15 -1.21
CA TYR A 98 -20.06 -52.13 -1.92
C TYR A 98 -19.20 -52.97 -0.97
N TYR A 99 -18.57 -52.35 0.04
CA TYR A 99 -17.79 -53.06 1.06
C TYR A 99 -18.67 -54.00 1.90
N THR A 100 -19.85 -53.56 2.34
CA THR A 100 -20.78 -54.42 3.09
C THR A 100 -21.32 -55.58 2.25
N GLU A 101 -21.70 -55.35 1.00
CA GLU A 101 -22.18 -56.41 0.09
C GLU A 101 -21.07 -57.43 -0.21
N SER A 102 -19.84 -56.97 -0.44
CA SER A 102 -18.69 -57.85 -0.65
C SER A 102 -18.41 -58.74 0.57
N ARG A 103 -18.65 -58.21 1.78
CA ARG A 103 -18.47 -58.94 3.03
C ARG A 103 -19.58 -59.96 3.27
N CYS A 104 -20.84 -59.60 2.99
CA CYS A 104 -21.98 -60.52 3.09
C CYS A 104 -21.94 -61.64 2.04
N ASN A 105 -21.39 -61.38 0.84
CA ASN A 105 -21.25 -62.38 -0.22
C ASN A 105 -20.01 -63.28 -0.08
N GLY A 106 -19.12 -62.99 0.87
CA GLY A 106 -17.92 -63.79 1.16
C GLY A 106 -18.11 -64.85 2.25
N ASP A 107 -19.28 -64.92 2.88
CA ASP A 107 -19.60 -65.82 4.00
C ASP A 107 -20.37 -67.10 3.57
N THR A 108 -20.30 -67.49 2.28
CA THR A 108 -20.71 -68.83 1.79
C THR A 108 -19.50 -69.69 1.47
#